data_AF-A0AA43S6H8-F1
#
_entry.id   AF-A0AA43S6H8-F1
#
_cell.length_a   1.000
_cell.length_b   1.000
_cell.length_c   1.000
_cell.angle_alpha   90.00
_cell.angle_beta   90.00
_cell.angle_gamma   90.00
#
_symmetry.space_group_name_H-M   'P 1'
#
loop_
_entity.id
_entity.type
_entity.pdbx_description
1 polymer ?
#
loop_
_entity_poly.entity_id
_entity_poly.type
_entity_poly.pdbx_seq_one_letter_code
_entity_poly.pdbx_strand_id
1 'polypeptide(L)'
;MVYKIAATKPNPIVEIEVWRQSDKTFTVELSWSSGYVLVNKEPKLPESYNPTLGIDVNLAFDPFDGSLHDAYAKYSFSENIAQGEQELMLKMYEDSMHEGLTSLGWKQVEAQCWFYGELEVTPES
;
A
#
# COMPACT_ATOMS: atom_id res chain seq x y z
N MET A 1 -14.29 -16.56 10.99
CA MET A 1 -13.22 -17.36 10.38
C MET A 1 -12.35 -16.38 9.63
N VAL A 2 -11.04 -16.41 9.84
CA VAL A 2 -10.10 -15.50 9.19
C VAL A 2 -9.52 -16.23 7.97
N TYR A 3 -9.31 -15.49 6.88
CA TYR A 3 -8.68 -16.01 5.68
C TYR A 3 -7.46 -15.16 5.36
N LYS A 4 -6.38 -15.82 4.99
CA LYS A 4 -5.15 -15.21 4.53
C LYS A 4 -5.13 -15.22 3.00
N ILE A 5 -4.79 -14.07 2.41
CA ILE A 5 -4.58 -13.90 0.98
C ILE A 5 -3.10 -13.57 0.76
N ALA A 6 -2.41 -14.39 -0.01
CA ALA A 6 -0.99 -14.21 -0.34
C ALA A 6 -0.70 -14.66 -1.76
N ALA A 7 0.39 -14.19 -2.36
CA ALA A 7 0.86 -14.74 -3.62
C ALA A 7 1.46 -16.14 -3.42
N THR A 8 1.17 -17.07 -4.35
CA THR A 8 1.68 -18.46 -4.33
C THR A 8 3.20 -18.57 -4.49
N LYS A 9 3.83 -17.51 -5.01
CA LYS A 9 5.28 -17.33 -5.13
C LYS A 9 5.62 -15.90 -4.74
N PRO A 10 6.88 -15.63 -4.32
CA PRO A 10 7.33 -14.26 -4.14
C PRO A 10 7.07 -13.46 -5.43
N ASN A 11 6.21 -12.45 -5.30
CA ASN A 11 5.85 -11.54 -6.36
C ASN A 11 5.81 -10.14 -5.74
N PRO A 12 6.12 -9.10 -6.53
CA PRO A 12 6.07 -7.73 -6.02
C PRO A 12 4.67 -7.43 -5.51
N ILE A 13 4.60 -6.80 -4.34
CA ILE A 13 3.41 -6.13 -3.83
C ILE A 13 3.72 -4.64 -3.87
N VAL A 14 2.78 -3.82 -4.34
CA VAL A 14 2.98 -2.37 -4.47
C VAL A 14 1.92 -1.65 -3.67
N GLU A 15 2.32 -0.92 -2.63
CA GLU A 15 1.45 0.02 -1.95
C GLU A 15 1.64 1.42 -2.52
N ILE A 16 0.53 2.12 -2.73
CA ILE A 16 0.53 3.49 -3.22
C ILE A 16 -0.26 4.33 -2.23
N GLU A 17 0.41 5.32 -1.66
CA GLU A 17 -0.19 6.33 -0.81
C GLU A 17 -0.15 7.68 -1.52
N VAL A 18 -1.28 8.35 -1.61
CA VAL A 18 -1.35 9.72 -2.13
C VAL A 18 -1.70 10.65 -0.98
N TRP A 19 -0.82 11.61 -0.74
CA TRP A 19 -0.94 12.64 0.28
C TRP A 19 -1.18 14.00 -0.39
N ARG A 20 -2.09 14.78 0.18
CA ARG A 20 -2.39 16.13 -0.31
C ARG A 20 -2.38 17.18 0.79
N GLN A 21 -1.91 18.36 0.41
CA GLN A 21 -2.01 19.59 1.17
C GLN A 21 -2.26 20.74 0.19
N SER A 22 -3.44 21.35 0.24
CA SER A 22 -3.86 22.37 -0.73
C SER A 22 -3.77 21.87 -2.18
N ASP A 23 -2.94 22.48 -3.03
CA ASP A 23 -2.66 22.14 -4.41
C ASP A 23 -1.40 21.26 -4.58
N LYS A 24 -0.77 20.83 -3.48
CA LYS A 24 0.42 19.98 -3.49
C LYS A 24 0.05 18.51 -3.35
N THR A 25 0.80 17.65 -4.04
CA THR A 25 0.65 16.19 -4.00
C THR A 25 2.00 15.53 -3.72
N PHE A 26 1.99 14.59 -2.80
CA PHE A 26 3.11 13.73 -2.48
C PHE A 26 2.65 12.27 -2.58
N THR A 27 3.36 11.48 -3.38
CA THR A 27 3.06 10.06 -3.56
C THR A 27 4.20 9.24 -2.98
N VAL A 28 3.84 8.28 -2.13
CA VAL A 28 4.74 7.22 -1.66
C VAL A 28 4.36 5.93 -2.36
N GLU A 29 5.31 5.31 -3.03
CA GLU A 29 5.18 3.98 -3.61
C GLU A 29 6.11 3.03 -2.85
N LEU A 30 5.54 2.07 -2.12
CA LEU A 30 6.29 1.04 -1.39
C LEU A 30 6.20 -0.26 -2.20
N SER A 31 7.35 -0.78 -2.61
CA SER A 31 7.46 -2.10 -3.24
C SER A 31 7.96 -3.11 -2.22
N TRP A 32 7.23 -4.20 -2.05
CA TRP A 32 7.54 -5.27 -1.10
C TRP A 32 7.85 -6.58 -1.83
N SER A 33 8.75 -7.39 -1.26
CA SER A 33 9.19 -8.66 -1.87
C SER A 33 8.13 -9.78 -1.71
N SER A 34 7.36 -9.70 -0.63
CA SER A 34 6.40 -10.70 -0.21
C SER A 34 5.50 -10.14 0.89
N GLY A 35 4.39 -10.83 1.13
CA GLY A 35 3.46 -10.45 2.18
C GLY A 35 2.10 -11.14 2.04
N TYR A 36 1.20 -10.78 2.93
CA TYR A 36 -0.16 -11.26 2.95
C TYR A 36 -1.10 -10.25 3.61
N VAL A 37 -2.40 -10.40 3.33
CA VAL A 37 -3.46 -9.70 4.05
C VAL A 37 -4.43 -10.70 4.67
N LEU A 38 -5.10 -10.28 5.75
CA LEU A 38 -6.11 -11.05 6.47
C LEU A 38 -7.49 -10.43 6.30
N VAL A 39 -8.48 -11.28 6.05
CA VAL A 39 -9.87 -10.88 5.82
C VAL A 39 -10.83 -11.72 6.66
N ASN A 40 -11.93 -11.11 7.11
CA ASN A 40 -12.89 -11.73 8.04
C ASN A 40 -14.01 -12.52 7.35
N LYS A 41 -13.98 -12.60 6.02
CA LYS A 41 -14.97 -13.28 5.17
C LYS A 41 -14.22 -14.04 4.10
N GLU A 42 -14.75 -15.19 3.70
CA GLU A 42 -14.16 -15.98 2.62
C GLU A 42 -14.08 -15.11 1.34
N PRO A 43 -12.87 -14.76 0.89
CA PRO A 43 -12.72 -13.89 -0.27
C PRO A 43 -12.99 -14.69 -1.53
N LYS A 44 -13.71 -14.07 -2.47
CA LYS A 44 -13.86 -14.59 -3.83
C LYS A 44 -13.07 -13.70 -4.77
N LEU A 45 -12.07 -14.27 -5.44
CA LEU A 45 -11.37 -13.55 -6.49
C LEU A 45 -12.39 -13.16 -7.58
N PRO A 46 -12.40 -11.89 -8.03
CA PRO A 46 -13.27 -11.47 -9.14
C PRO A 46 -13.01 -12.31 -10.39
N GLU A 47 -14.03 -12.61 -11.20
CA GLU A 47 -13.84 -13.33 -12.47
C GLU A 47 -12.91 -12.59 -13.44
N SER A 48 -12.80 -11.27 -13.31
CA SER A 48 -11.91 -10.41 -14.08
C SER A 48 -10.47 -10.38 -13.55
N TYR A 49 -10.16 -11.10 -12.48
CA TYR A 49 -8.82 -11.13 -11.89
C TYR A 49 -7.80 -11.68 -12.89
N ASN A 50 -6.72 -10.92 -13.10
CA ASN A 50 -5.62 -11.30 -13.96
C ASN A 50 -4.30 -11.15 -13.17
N PRO A 51 -3.58 -12.25 -12.90
CA PRO A 51 -2.31 -12.24 -12.18
C PRO A 51 -1.25 -11.27 -12.73
N THR A 52 -1.25 -11.00 -14.04
CA THR A 52 -0.31 -10.07 -14.68
C THR A 52 -0.69 -8.60 -14.45
N LEU A 53 -1.99 -8.29 -14.34
CA LEU A 53 -2.45 -6.93 -14.06
C LEU A 53 -2.48 -6.64 -12.55
N GLY A 54 -2.54 -7.69 -11.73
CA GLY A 54 -2.66 -7.58 -10.28
C GLY A 54 -4.08 -7.21 -9.84
N ILE A 55 -4.23 -7.06 -8.53
CA ILE A 55 -5.47 -6.63 -7.89
C ILE A 55 -5.17 -5.74 -6.69
N ASP A 56 -5.92 -4.65 -6.56
CA ASP A 56 -5.93 -3.83 -5.34
C ASP A 56 -6.70 -4.58 -4.24
N VAL A 57 -5.97 -5.16 -3.28
CA VAL A 57 -6.56 -5.97 -2.21
C VAL A 57 -7.34 -5.14 -1.21
N ASN A 58 -7.01 -3.86 -1.04
CA ASN A 58 -7.75 -2.96 -0.16
C ASN A 58 -9.17 -2.77 -0.69
N LEU A 59 -9.30 -2.47 -1.98
CA LEU A 59 -10.59 -2.30 -2.64
C LEU A 59 -11.36 -3.62 -2.77
N ALA A 60 -10.67 -4.71 -3.12
CA ALA A 60 -11.33 -5.98 -3.43
C ALA A 60 -11.82 -6.73 -2.19
N PHE A 61 -11.09 -6.64 -1.07
CA PHE A 61 -11.31 -7.53 0.07
C PHE A 61 -11.47 -6.84 1.44
N ASP A 62 -11.19 -5.54 1.56
CA ASP A 62 -11.28 -4.79 2.83
C ASP A 62 -10.55 -5.51 3.98
N PRO A 63 -9.21 -5.71 3.85
CA PRO A 63 -8.44 -6.44 4.83
C PRO A 63 -8.36 -5.68 6.16
N PHE A 64 -8.34 -6.42 7.26
CA PHE A 64 -8.28 -5.84 8.61
C PHE A 64 -6.87 -5.91 9.24
N ASP A 65 -5.99 -6.73 8.67
CA ASP A 65 -4.62 -6.95 9.14
C ASP A 65 -3.77 -7.55 8.01
N GLY A 66 -2.46 -7.69 8.21
CA GLY A 66 -1.55 -8.26 7.25
C GLY A 66 -0.09 -8.11 7.67
N SER A 67 0.82 -8.63 6.84
CA SER A 67 2.24 -8.39 7.01
C SER A 67 2.92 -8.36 5.67
N LEU A 68 3.71 -7.30 5.43
CA LEU A 68 4.50 -7.09 4.23
C LEU A 68 5.99 -7.04 4.60
N HIS A 69 6.86 -7.49 3.69
CA HIS A 69 8.27 -7.72 3.99
C HIS A 69 9.20 -7.10 2.93
N ASP A 70 10.36 -6.64 3.39
CA ASP A 70 11.45 -6.06 2.58
C ASP A 70 11.01 -4.86 1.70
N ALA A 71 10.46 -3.83 2.33
CA ALA A 71 10.03 -2.62 1.62
C ALA A 71 11.20 -1.86 0.98
N TYR A 72 10.95 -1.38 -0.24
CA TYR A 72 11.68 -0.32 -0.90
C TYR A 72 10.73 0.84 -1.23
N ALA A 73 11.09 2.06 -0.83
CA ALA A 73 10.27 3.24 -1.04
C ALA A 73 10.74 4.07 -2.23
N LYS A 74 9.78 4.56 -3.01
CA LYS A 74 9.97 5.58 -4.04
C LYS A 74 9.05 6.75 -3.77
N TYR A 75 9.60 7.95 -3.85
CA TYR A 75 8.93 9.19 -3.49
C TYR A 75 8.75 10.08 -4.72
N SER A 76 7.56 10.67 -4.87
CA SER A 76 7.26 11.61 -5.95
C SER A 76 6.54 12.85 -5.39
N PHE A 77 7.03 14.02 -5.78
CA PHE A 77 6.52 15.32 -5.34
C PHE A 77 5.97 16.09 -6.54
N SER A 78 4.87 16.82 -6.33
CA SER A 78 4.43 17.82 -7.30
C SER A 78 5.43 18.99 -7.39
N GLU A 79 5.49 19.64 -8.56
CA GLU A 79 6.50 20.67 -8.87
C GLU A 79 6.47 21.90 -7.94
N ASN A 80 5.33 22.15 -7.29
CA ASN A 80 5.09 23.27 -6.37
C ASN A 80 5.57 23.01 -4.92
N ILE A 81 6.28 21.92 -4.65
CA ILE A 81 6.86 21.60 -3.33
C ILE A 81 8.33 21.99 -3.33
N ALA A 82 8.72 22.95 -2.50
CA ALA A 82 10.11 23.41 -2.41
C ALA A 82 11.03 22.29 -1.86
N GLN A 83 12.29 22.23 -2.31
CA GLN A 83 13.21 21.16 -1.91
C GLN A 83 13.34 20.97 -0.39
N GLY A 84 13.47 22.06 0.38
CA GLY A 84 13.55 21.95 1.85
C GLY A 84 12.27 21.42 2.50
N GLU A 85 11.12 21.63 1.87
CA GLU A 85 9.86 21.02 2.29
C GLU A 85 9.84 19.52 1.94
N GLN A 86 10.32 19.13 0.76
CA GLN A 86 10.46 17.72 0.39
C GLN A 86 11.36 16.97 1.39
N GLU A 87 12.53 17.52 1.72
CA GLU A 87 13.47 16.94 2.69
C GLU A 87 12.83 16.78 4.08
N LEU A 88 12.08 17.78 4.54
CA LEU A 88 11.33 17.70 5.80
C LEU A 88 10.25 16.61 5.74
N MET A 89 9.48 16.54 4.65
CA MET A 89 8.43 15.54 4.49
C MET A 89 9.00 14.12 4.50
N LEU A 90 10.08 13.87 3.76
CA LEU A 90 10.76 12.56 3.74
C LEU A 90 11.22 12.17 5.13
N LYS A 91 11.89 13.08 5.83
CA LYS A 91 12.33 12.83 7.20
C LYS A 91 11.17 12.47 8.12
N MET A 92 10.08 13.24 8.08
CA MET A 92 8.92 12.99 8.94
C MET A 92 8.24 11.65 8.60
N TYR A 93 8.19 11.28 7.32
CA TYR A 93 7.65 9.99 6.90
C TYR A 93 8.55 8.82 7.31
N GLU A 94 9.87 8.94 7.21
CA GLU A 94 10.80 7.90 7.66
C GLU A 94 10.81 7.76 9.19
N ASP A 95 10.67 8.86 9.92
CA ASP A 95 10.67 8.86 11.39
C ASP A 95 9.36 8.29 11.98
N SER A 96 8.21 8.58 11.38
CA SER A 96 6.89 8.27 11.97
C SER A 96 5.76 8.01 10.97
N MET A 97 6.10 7.73 9.71
CA MET A 97 5.17 7.41 8.62
C MET A 97 3.96 8.37 8.55
N HIS A 98 2.75 7.85 8.71
CA HIS A 98 1.50 8.59 8.59
C HIS A 98 1.37 9.71 9.62
N GLU A 99 1.81 9.47 10.86
CA GLU A 99 1.74 10.47 11.93
C GLU A 99 2.65 11.66 11.62
N GLY A 100 3.83 11.40 11.06
CA GLY A 100 4.79 12.43 10.67
C GLY A 100 4.20 13.40 9.64
N LEU A 101 3.63 12.88 8.56
CA LEU A 101 2.98 13.72 7.53
C LEU A 101 1.72 14.42 8.04
N THR A 102 0.91 13.73 8.83
CA THR A 102 -0.30 14.30 9.44
C THR A 102 0.05 15.49 10.34
N SER A 103 1.15 15.42 11.09
CA SER A 103 1.63 16.51 11.95
C SER A 103 2.03 17.76 11.15
N LEU A 104 2.46 17.58 9.89
CA LEU A 104 2.75 18.66 8.94
C LEU A 104 1.48 19.18 8.23
N GLY A 105 0.31 18.64 8.55
CA GLY A 105 -0.96 19.03 7.95
C GLY A 105 -1.24 18.40 6.58
N TRP A 106 -0.54 17.33 6.21
CA TRP A 106 -0.85 16.53 5.03
C TRP A 106 -1.96 15.53 5.34
N LYS A 107 -2.77 15.19 4.33
CA LYS A 107 -3.84 14.21 4.45
C LYS A 107 -3.66 13.12 3.41
N GLN A 108 -3.70 11.87 3.83
CA GLN A 108 -3.81 10.75 2.91
C GLN A 108 -5.20 10.80 2.27
N VAL A 109 -5.23 10.80 0.94
CA VAL A 109 -6.48 10.82 0.15
C VAL A 109 -6.68 9.53 -0.65
N GLU A 110 -5.63 8.72 -0.77
CA GLU A 110 -5.66 7.44 -1.47
C GLU A 110 -4.66 6.47 -0.81
N ALA A 111 -5.09 5.22 -0.66
CA ALA A 111 -4.27 4.12 -0.18
C ALA A 111 -4.67 2.85 -0.95
N GLN A 112 -3.76 2.35 -1.76
CA GLN A 112 -3.94 1.12 -2.55
C GLN A 112 -2.88 0.09 -2.16
N CYS A 113 -3.22 -1.19 -2.28
CA CYS A 113 -2.27 -2.27 -2.06
C CYS A 113 -2.42 -3.30 -3.17
N TRP A 114 -1.52 -3.27 -4.14
CA TRP A 114 -1.58 -4.11 -5.33
C TRP A 114 -0.80 -5.39 -5.14
N PHE A 115 -1.50 -6.52 -5.22
CA PHE A 115 -0.88 -7.84 -5.25
C PHE A 115 -0.80 -8.34 -6.69
N TYR A 116 0.39 -8.78 -7.11
CA TYR A 116 0.65 -9.35 -8.43
C TYR A 116 0.94 -10.85 -8.37
N GLY A 117 0.72 -11.54 -9.49
CA GLY A 117 0.88 -12.99 -9.59
C GLY A 117 -0.26 -13.76 -8.93
N GLU A 118 -0.27 -15.08 -9.12
CA GLU A 118 -1.34 -15.97 -8.66
C GLU A 118 -1.53 -15.92 -7.14
N LEU A 119 -2.75 -15.64 -6.68
CA LEU A 119 -3.11 -15.56 -5.27
C LEU A 119 -3.67 -16.88 -4.74
N GLU A 120 -3.33 -17.18 -3.50
CA GLU A 120 -3.87 -18.28 -2.72
C GLU A 120 -4.68 -17.71 -1.53
N VAL A 121 -5.79 -18.38 -1.25
CA VAL A 121 -6.67 -18.08 -0.11
C VAL A 121 -6.63 -19.28 0.83
N THR A 122 -6.10 -19.08 2.03
CA THR A 122 -6.03 -20.14 3.06
C THR A 122 -6.81 -19.73 4.31
N PRO A 123 -7.65 -20.60 4.88
CA PRO A 123 -8.26 -20.33 6.18
C PRO A 123 -7.18 -20.33 7.26
N GLU A 124 -7.18 -19.31 8.13
CA GLU A 124 -6.38 -19.25 9.35
C GLU A 124 -7.15 -19.96 10.48
N SER A 125 -6.45 -20.84 11.20
CA SER A 125 -6.99 -21.69 12.27
C SER A 125 -6.99 -21.01 13.63
#